data_AF-A0A0L0UK43-F1
#
_entry.id   AF-A0A0L0UK43-F1
#
_cell.length_a   1.000
_cell.length_b   1.000
_cell.length_c   1.000
_cell.angle_alpha   90.00
_cell.angle_beta   90.00
_cell.angle_gamma   90.00
#
_symmetry.space_group_name_H-M   'P 1'
#
loop_
_entity.id
_entity.type
_entity.pdbx_description
1 polymer ?
#
loop_
_entity_poly.entity_id
_entity_poly.type
_entity_poly.pdbx_seq_one_letter_code
_entity_poly.pdbx_strand_id
1 'polypeptide(L)' 'MDTCIAIRTMVANDGVIYLQAGGGIVHDSVEEDEYIETLNKLKANVTCIESAEEYHYNLQQLSTVTK' A
#
# COMPACT_ATOMS: atom_id res chain seq x y z
N MET A 1 21.32 -10.02 -15.59
CA MET A 1 20.04 -10.24 -14.88
C MET A 1 19.91 -9.13 -13.86
N ASP A 2 18.77 -8.44 -13.83
CA ASP A 2 18.48 -7.34 -12.91
C ASP A 2 17.16 -7.65 -12.20
N THR A 3 17.15 -7.62 -10.88
CA THR A 3 16.02 -8.05 -10.04
C THR A 3 15.96 -7.23 -8.76
N CYS A 4 14.76 -6.92 -8.29
CA CYS A 4 14.52 -6.24 -7.03
C CYS A 4 13.91 -7.18 -5.98
N ILE A 5 14.02 -6.80 -4.71
CA ILE A 5 13.34 -7.47 -3.59
C ILE A 5 11.87 -7.05 -3.64
N ALA A 6 10.95 -8.02 -3.49
CA ALA A 6 9.50 -7.80 -3.48
C ALA A 6 8.99 -7.19 -2.15
N ILE A 7 9.50 -6.01 -1.79
CA ILE A 7 9.01 -5.19 -0.65
C ILE A 7 8.27 -3.96 -1.17
N ARG A 8 7.40 -3.38 -0.32
CA ARG A 8 6.48 -2.30 -0.73
C ARG A 8 5.69 -2.64 -2.01
N THR A 9 5.48 -3.93 -2.24
CA THR A 9 4.78 -4.46 -3.41
C THR A 9 3.34 -4.77 -3.02
N MET A 10 2.42 -4.64 -3.97
CA MET A 10 1.01 -4.97 -3.81
C MET A 10 0.69 -6.16 -4.71
N VAL A 11 -0.07 -7.13 -4.19
CA VAL A 11 -0.55 -8.28 -4.98
C VAL A 11 -2.05 -8.18 -5.11
N ALA A 12 -2.56 -8.01 -6.32
CA ALA A 12 -3.99 -8.01 -6.60
C ALA A 12 -4.44 -9.42 -7.00
N ASN A 13 -5.40 -9.99 -6.26
CA ASN A 13 -6.02 -11.27 -6.62
C ASN A 13 -7.50 -11.26 -6.23
N ASP A 14 -8.37 -11.73 -7.12
CA ASP A 14 -9.81 -11.88 -6.90
C ASP A 14 -10.51 -10.62 -6.33
N GLY A 15 -10.14 -9.45 -6.83
CA GLY A 15 -10.70 -8.16 -6.38
C GLY A 15 -10.18 -7.69 -5.02
N VAL A 16 -9.20 -8.39 -4.42
CA VAL A 16 -8.56 -8.03 -3.15
C VAL A 16 -7.10 -7.65 -3.40
N ILE A 17 -6.66 -6.56 -2.78
CA ILE A 17 -5.25 -6.15 -2.78
C ILE A 17 -4.61 -6.56 -1.46
N TYR A 18 -3.58 -7.40 -1.55
CA TYR A 18 -2.79 -7.87 -0.42
C TYR A 18 -1.53 -7.02 -0.26
N LEU A 19 -1.29 -6.55 0.96
CA LEU A 19 -0.13 -5.76 1.34
C LEU A 19 0.65 -6.49 2.44
N GLN A 20 1.97 -6.52 2.33
CA GLN A 20 2.84 -7.11 3.35
C GLN A 20 3.99 -6.17 3.68
N ALA A 21 4.26 -6.05 4.98
CA ALA A 21 5.47 -5.42 5.50
C ALA A 21 5.92 -6.14 6.77
N GLY A 22 7.14 -5.85 7.20
CA GLY A 22 7.70 -6.27 8.47
C GLY A 22 8.94 -5.46 8.80
N GLY A 23 9.48 -5.70 9.99
CA GLY A 23 10.73 -5.13 10.51
C GLY A 23 11.74 -6.22 10.85
N GLY A 24 12.99 -5.82 11.08
CA GLY A 24 14.02 -6.71 11.58
C GLY A 24 14.11 -6.56 13.10
N ILE A 25 13.89 -7.63 13.85
CA ILE A 25 13.93 -7.60 15.31
C ILE A 25 15.38 -7.78 15.80
N VAL A 26 15.81 -6.88 16.68
CA VAL A 26 17.11 -6.91 17.35
C VAL A 26 16.94 -6.99 18.87
N HIS A 27 18.04 -7.14 19.61
CA HIS A 27 18.01 -7.39 21.05
C HIS A 27 17.29 -6.30 21.85
N ASP A 28 17.39 -5.05 21.41
CA ASP A 28 16.83 -3.85 22.03
C ASP A 28 15.54 -3.36 21.36
N SER A 29 14.96 -4.13 20.43
CA SER A 29 13.68 -3.80 19.80
C SER A 29 12.54 -3.71 20.82
N VAL A 30 11.66 -2.73 20.61
CA VAL A 30 10.42 -2.54 21.38
C VAL A 30 9.24 -2.96 20.52
N GLU A 31 8.41 -3.87 21.01
CA GLU A 31 7.28 -4.45 20.26
C GLU A 31 6.36 -3.39 19.63
N GLU A 32 6.00 -2.37 20.41
CA GLU A 32 5.12 -1.30 19.95
C GLU A 32 5.74 -0.49 18.80
N ASP A 33 7.05 -0.20 18.87
CA ASP A 33 7.76 0.58 17.86
C ASP A 33 7.87 -0.20 16.54
N GLU A 34 8.16 -1.50 16.61
CA GLU A 34 8.27 -2.38 15.43
C GLU A 34 6.90 -2.58 14.74
N TYR A 35 5.83 -2.63 15.52
CA TYR A 35 4.47 -2.65 14.99
C TYR A 35 4.15 -1.35 14.25
N ILE A 36 4.45 -0.19 14.86
CA ILE A 36 4.27 1.12 14.23
C ILE A 36 5.13 1.24 12.96
N GLU A 37 6.37 0.77 12.98
CA GLU A 37 7.24 0.72 11.80
C GLU A 37 6.61 -0.08 10.66
N THR A 38 6.05 -1.25 10.97
CA THR A 38 5.37 -2.11 10.00
C THR A 38 4.18 -1.39 9.36
N LEU A 39 3.36 -0.71 10.16
CA LEU A 39 2.25 0.10 9.66
C LEU A 39 2.73 1.28 8.80
N ASN A 40 3.79 1.96 9.22
CA ASN A 40 4.37 3.08 8.47
C ASN A 40 4.93 2.65 7.11
N LYS A 41 5.53 1.46 7.03
CA LYS A 41 5.99 0.86 5.76
C LYS A 41 4.82 0.56 4.81
N LEU A 42 3.70 0.09 5.34
CA LEU A 42 2.47 -0.18 4.57
C LEU A 42 1.75 1.08 4.12
N LYS A 43 1.81 2.15 4.93
CA LYS A 43 1.07 3.40 4.71
C LYS A 43 1.23 3.98 3.31
N ALA A 44 2.43 3.91 2.73
CA ALA A 44 2.69 4.41 1.39
C ALA A 44 1.79 3.74 0.32
N ASN A 45 1.59 2.43 0.43
CA ASN A 45 0.75 1.67 -0.50
C ASN A 45 -0.73 1.99 -0.27
N VAL A 46 -1.15 2.10 0.99
CA VAL A 46 -2.53 2.46 1.36
C VAL A 46 -2.90 3.84 0.80
N THR A 47 -2.08 4.86 1.07
CA THR A 47 -2.31 6.22 0.56
C THR A 47 -2.30 6.28 -0.97
N CYS A 48 -1.49 5.45 -1.63
CA CYS A 48 -1.50 5.35 -3.09
C CYS A 48 -2.83 4.81 -3.61
N ILE A 49 -3.39 3.77 -2.97
CA ILE A 49 -4.71 3.22 -3.34
C ILE A 49 -5.79 4.28 -3.13
N GLU A 50 -5.85 4.92 -1.96
CA GLU A 50 -6.84 5.97 -1.66
C GLU A 50 -6.82 7.08 -2.72
N SER A 51 -5.62 7.57 -3.05
CA SER A 51 -5.45 8.63 -4.05
C SER A 51 -5.86 8.18 -5.46
N ALA A 52 -5.57 6.92 -5.81
CA ALA A 52 -5.95 6.36 -7.10
C ALA A 52 -7.48 6.18 -7.21
N GLU A 53 -8.12 5.69 -6.16
CA GLU A 53 -9.57 5.55 -6.09
C GLU A 53 -10.28 6.89 -6.22
N GLU A 54 -9.82 7.92 -5.49
CA GLU A 54 -10.36 9.27 -5.60
C GLU A 54 -10.22 9.82 -7.02
N TYR A 55 -9.02 9.68 -7.62
CA TYR A 55 -8.77 10.12 -9.00
C TYR A 55 -9.71 9.43 -10.00
N HIS A 56 -9.85 8.11 -9.91
CA HIS A 56 -10.70 7.35 -10.83
C HIS A 56 -12.19 7.64 -10.62
N TYR A 57 -12.64 7.82 -9.38
CA TYR A 57 -14.00 8.23 -9.07
C TYR A 57 -14.35 9.57 -9.73
N ASN A 58 -13.47 10.58 -9.61
CA ASN A 58 -13.67 11.89 -10.20
C ASN A 58 -13.78 11.84 -11.74
N LEU A 59 -12.95 11.02 -12.40
CA LEU A 59 -13.03 10.81 -13.84
C LEU A 59 -14.38 10.20 -14.28
N GLN A 60 -14.90 9.24 -13.51
CA GLN A 60 -16.19 8.61 -13.81
C GLN A 60 -17.34 9.62 -13.73
N GLN A 61 -17.33 10.52 -12.72
CA GLN A 61 -18.33 11.57 -12.58
C GLN A 61 -18.31 12.54 -13.77
N LEU A 62 -17.12 13.03 -14.16
CA LEU A 62 -16.96 13.91 -15.33
C LEU A 62 -17.47 13.27 -16.62
N SER A 63 -17.19 11.99 -16.83
CA SER A 63 -17.64 11.25 -18.01
C SER A 63 -19.16 11.01 -18.06
N THR A 64 -19.82 11.00 -16.90
CA THR A 64 -21.28 10.85 -16.79
C THR A 64 -22.00 12.16 -17.07
N VAL A 65 -21.41 13.30 -16.70
CA VAL A 65 -21.97 14.64 -16.97
C VAL A 65 -21.82 15.06 -18.44
N THR A 66 -20.85 14.50 -19.16
CA THR A 66 -20.57 14.84 -20.57
C THR A 66 -21.43 14.05 -21.56
N LYS A 67 -22.15 13.00 -21.10
CA LYS A 67 -23.14 12.25 -21.89
C LYS A 67 -24.53 12.83 -21.72
#